data_AF-A0A8T7DB50-F1
#
_entry.id   AF-A0A8T7DB50-F1
#
_cell.length_a   1.000
_cell.length_b   1.000
_cell.length_c   1.000
_cell.angle_alpha   90.00
_cell.angle_beta   90.00
_cell.angle_gamma   90.00
#
_symmetry.space_group_name_H-M   'P 1'
#
loop_
_entity.id
_entity.type
_entity.pdbx_description
1 polymer ?
#
loop_
_entity_poly.entity_id
_entity_poly.type
_entity_poly.pdbx_seq_one_letter_code
_entity_poly.pdbx_strand_id
1 'polypeptide(L)'
;MSNEGYHESIEELSDETKDMHRAITSLMEELEAVDWYNQRVDACKDDELRAILAHNRDEEKEHAAMVLEWIRRKDPAMDKELKDYLFTEKPIAHK
;
A
#
# COMPACT_ATOMS: atom_id res chain seq x y z
N MET A 1 -11.86 7.97 19.94
CA MET A 1 -10.58 7.71 19.26
C MET A 1 -10.88 6.62 18.26
N SER A 2 -10.67 6.90 16.98
CA SER A 2 -10.91 5.97 15.87
C SER A 2 -10.14 4.67 16.09
N ASN A 3 -10.80 3.54 15.83
CA ASN A 3 -10.29 2.18 15.95
C ASN A 3 -8.90 2.02 15.31
N GLU A 4 -7.84 1.91 16.11
CA GLU A 4 -6.52 1.48 15.65
C GLU A 4 -6.56 -0.05 15.49
N GLY A 5 -6.84 -0.54 14.27
CA GLY A 5 -6.83 -1.96 13.93
C GLY A 5 -8.18 -2.45 13.39
N TYR A 6 -8.92 -3.23 14.18
CA TYR A 6 -10.16 -3.87 13.74
C TYR A 6 -11.40 -3.02 14.03
N HIS A 7 -12.38 -3.04 13.14
CA HIS A 7 -13.66 -2.35 13.34
C HIS A 7 -14.75 -3.21 13.98
N GLU A 8 -14.55 -4.51 14.04
CA GLU A 8 -15.45 -5.49 14.66
C GLU A 8 -14.66 -6.35 15.66
N SER A 9 -15.36 -7.13 16.48
CA SER A 9 -14.70 -8.05 17.41
C SER A 9 -13.84 -9.06 16.65
N ILE A 10 -12.56 -9.20 17.03
CA ILE A 10 -11.62 -10.13 16.40
C ILE A 10 -12.15 -11.58 16.46
N GLU A 11 -12.88 -11.91 17.51
CA GLU A 11 -13.48 -13.25 17.71
C GLU A 11 -14.56 -13.57 16.69
N GLU A 12 -15.21 -12.55 16.11
CA GLU A 12 -16.25 -12.68 15.11
C GLU A 12 -15.70 -12.72 13.68
N LEU A 13 -14.41 -12.40 13.50
CA LEU A 13 -13.76 -12.41 12.20
C LEU A 13 -13.21 -13.80 11.86
N SER A 14 -13.41 -14.20 10.61
CA SER A 14 -12.74 -15.39 10.07
C SER A 14 -11.23 -15.17 9.97
N ASP A 15 -10.45 -16.25 9.94
CA ASP A 15 -9.00 -16.16 9.77
C ASP A 15 -8.62 -15.55 8.42
N GLU A 16 -9.39 -15.84 7.36
CA GLU A 16 -9.23 -15.22 6.04
C GLU A 16 -9.42 -13.70 6.09
N THR A 17 -10.45 -13.22 6.80
CA THR A 17 -10.67 -11.78 6.98
C THR A 17 -9.54 -11.13 7.76
N LYS A 18 -9.02 -11.81 8.79
CA LYS A 18 -7.88 -11.29 9.56
C LYS A 18 -6.61 -11.24 8.71
N ASP A 19 -6.35 -12.23 7.87
CA ASP A 19 -5.21 -12.23 6.94
C ASP A 19 -5.34 -11.13 5.89
N MET A 20 -6.54 -10.94 5.33
CA MET A 20 -6.79 -9.82 4.42
C MET A 20 -6.61 -8.47 5.12
N HIS A 21 -7.08 -8.31 6.36
CA HIS A 21 -6.85 -7.10 7.14
C HIS A 21 -5.36 -6.84 7.37
N ARG A 22 -4.58 -7.87 7.74
CA ARG A 22 -3.11 -7.75 7.86
C ARG A 22 -2.50 -7.24 6.56
N ALA A 23 -2.84 -7.84 5.42
CA ALA A 23 -2.32 -7.43 4.13
C ALA A 23 -2.70 -5.99 3.76
N ILE A 24 -3.97 -5.59 3.98
CA ILE A 24 -4.43 -4.24 3.68
C ILE A 24 -3.74 -3.20 4.56
N THR A 25 -3.66 -3.44 5.87
CA THR A 25 -3.01 -2.51 6.81
C THR A 25 -1.52 -2.37 6.48
N SER A 26 -0.82 -3.48 6.20
CA SER A 26 0.59 -3.41 5.77
C SER A 26 0.74 -2.64 4.46
N LEU A 27 -0.12 -2.87 3.45
CA LEU A 27 -0.08 -2.08 2.21
C LEU A 27 -0.31 -0.58 2.47
N MET A 28 -1.21 -0.23 3.39
CA MET A 28 -1.43 1.17 3.78
C MET A 28 -0.19 1.78 4.41
N GLU A 29 0.45 1.07 5.34
CA GLU A 29 1.69 1.50 6.01
C GLU A 29 2.83 1.73 5.01
N GLU A 30 3.01 0.84 4.04
CA GLU A 30 4.03 1.02 3.00
C GLU A 30 3.77 2.26 2.14
N LEU A 31 2.51 2.51 1.76
CA LEU A 31 2.14 3.69 0.98
C LEU A 31 2.29 5.00 1.78
N GLU A 32 2.00 4.98 3.08
CA GLU A 32 2.28 6.10 3.99
C GLU A 32 3.78 6.36 4.10
N ALA A 33 4.60 5.31 4.23
CA ALA A 33 6.06 5.43 4.27
C ALA A 33 6.60 6.03 2.96
N VAL A 34 6.12 5.59 1.80
CA VAL A 34 6.46 6.18 0.49
C VAL A 34 6.16 7.67 0.46
N ASP A 35 4.96 8.09 0.88
CA ASP A 35 4.58 9.51 0.92
C ASP A 35 5.48 10.32 1.87
N TRP A 36 5.65 9.84 3.11
CA TRP A 36 6.46 10.53 4.11
C TRP A 36 7.91 10.67 3.69
N TYR A 37 8.51 9.61 3.15
CA TYR A 37 9.87 9.68 2.63
C TYR A 37 9.95 10.64 1.44
N ASN A 38 8.97 10.67 0.54
CA ASN A 38 8.97 11.59 -0.58
C ASN A 38 8.97 13.06 -0.12
N GLN A 39 8.12 13.40 0.85
CA GLN A 39 8.10 14.73 1.47
C GLN A 39 9.44 15.08 2.14
N ARG A 40 10.03 14.12 2.86
CA ARG A 40 11.32 14.31 3.54
C ARG A 40 12.46 14.49 2.54
N VAL A 41 12.48 13.72 1.44
CA VAL A 41 13.48 13.84 0.36
C VAL A 41 13.45 15.24 -0.24
N ASP A 42 12.26 15.80 -0.52
CA ASP A 42 12.11 17.15 -1.06
C ASP A 42 12.57 18.22 -0.07
N ALA A 43 12.23 18.07 1.21
CA ALA A 43 12.58 19.04 2.25
C ALA A 43 14.05 18.95 2.71
N CYS A 44 14.71 17.78 2.55
CA CYS A 44 16.03 17.50 3.11
C CYS A 44 17.10 18.47 2.61
N LYS A 45 18.04 18.83 3.49
CA LYS A 45 19.17 19.74 3.21
C LYS A 45 20.53 19.04 3.24
N ASP A 46 20.56 17.79 3.68
CA ASP A 46 21.75 16.94 3.74
C ASP A 46 21.65 15.86 2.66
N ASP A 47 22.66 15.79 1.79
CA ASP A 47 22.61 14.91 0.62
C ASP A 47 22.85 13.43 0.95
N GLU A 48 23.60 13.14 2.03
CA GLU A 48 23.81 11.77 2.49
C GLU A 48 22.50 11.22 3.06
N LEU A 49 21.82 12.00 3.91
CA LEU A 49 20.50 11.62 4.42
C LEU A 49 19.47 11.53 3.28
N ARG A 50 19.49 12.47 2.32
CA ARG A 50 18.57 12.43 1.16
C ARG A 50 18.70 11.12 0.38
N ALA A 51 19.93 10.64 0.18
CA ALA A 51 20.17 9.38 -0.52
C ALA A 51 19.58 8.18 0.24
N ILE A 52 19.76 8.12 1.56
CA ILE A 52 19.18 7.06 2.41
C ILE A 52 17.64 7.10 2.35
N LEU A 53 17.04 8.28 2.50
CA LEU A 53 15.58 8.42 2.48
C LEU A 53 14.99 8.05 1.12
N ALA A 54 15.67 8.40 0.01
CA ALA A 54 15.24 8.05 -1.33
C ALA A 54 15.37 6.53 -1.60
N HIS A 55 16.44 5.91 -1.11
CA HIS A 55 16.62 4.46 -1.18
C HIS A 55 15.48 3.74 -0.45
N ASN A 56 15.25 4.05 0.83
CA ASN A 56 14.20 3.42 1.62
C ASN A 56 12.82 3.61 0.96
N ARG A 57 12.50 4.83 0.50
CA ARG A 57 11.25 5.11 -0.23
C ARG A 57 11.03 4.17 -1.41
N ASP A 58 12.10 3.85 -2.13
CA ASP A 58 11.99 3.04 -3.34
C ASP A 58 11.90 1.55 -3.00
N GLU A 59 12.49 1.09 -1.89
CA GLU A 59 12.26 -0.27 -1.35
C GLU A 59 10.81 -0.45 -0.85
N GLU A 60 10.20 0.54 -0.19
CA GLU A 60 8.79 0.38 0.26
C GLU A 60 7.81 0.21 -0.92
N LYS A 61 8.16 0.69 -2.11
CA LYS A 61 7.35 0.44 -3.33
C LYS A 61 7.39 -1.03 -3.75
N GLU A 62 8.52 -1.72 -3.52
CA GLU A 62 8.61 -3.16 -3.72
C GLU A 62 7.73 -3.88 -2.69
N HIS A 63 7.82 -3.52 -1.41
CA HIS A 63 6.98 -4.09 -0.35
C HIS A 63 5.49 -3.93 -0.66
N ALA A 64 5.07 -2.71 -1.03
CA ALA A 64 3.70 -2.42 -1.45
C ALA A 64 3.27 -3.29 -2.64
N ALA A 65 4.12 -3.44 -3.67
CA ALA A 65 3.81 -4.26 -4.84
C ALA A 65 3.66 -5.75 -4.49
N MET A 66 4.54 -6.28 -3.62
CA MET A 66 4.49 -7.67 -3.16
C MET A 66 3.20 -7.98 -2.41
N VAL A 67 2.79 -7.10 -1.49
CA VAL A 67 1.57 -7.26 -0.70
C VAL A 67 0.33 -7.10 -1.57
N LEU A 68 0.31 -6.12 -2.48
CA LEU A 68 -0.79 -5.92 -3.43
C LEU A 68 -0.99 -7.14 -4.34
N GLU A 69 0.08 -7.79 -4.80
CA GLU A 69 -0.01 -9.02 -5.59
C GLU A 69 -0.60 -10.19 -4.78
N TRP A 70 -0.28 -10.30 -3.48
CA TRP A 70 -0.92 -11.30 -2.62
C TRP A 70 -2.42 -11.04 -2.50
N ILE A 71 -2.84 -9.79 -2.29
CA ILE A 71 -4.25 -9.37 -2.23
C ILE A 71 -4.95 -9.73 -3.55
N ARG A 72 -4.36 -9.36 -4.71
CA ARG A 72 -4.91 -9.66 -6.03
C ARG A 72 -5.20 -11.16 -6.23
N ARG A 73 -4.31 -12.04 -5.74
CA ARG A 73 -4.51 -13.50 -5.85
C ARG A 73 -5.65 -14.04 -4.98
N LYS A 74 -6.08 -13.28 -3.97
CA LYS A 74 -7.08 -13.69 -2.98
C LYS A 74 -8.43 -13.00 -3.16
N ASP A 75 -8.47 -11.87 -3.83
CA ASP A 75 -9.69 -11.11 -4.11
C ASP A 75 -9.96 -11.04 -5.63
N PRO A 76 -10.88 -11.86 -6.16
CA PRO A 76 -11.24 -11.85 -7.59
C PRO A 76 -11.83 -10.52 -8.08
N ALA A 77 -12.48 -9.74 -7.20
CA ALA A 77 -13.01 -8.43 -7.56
C ALA A 77 -11.85 -7.44 -7.72
N MET A 78 -10.89 -7.43 -6.79
CA MET A 78 -9.67 -6.64 -6.90
C MET A 78 -8.86 -7.02 -8.15
N ASP A 79 -8.73 -8.32 -8.47
CA ASP A 79 -8.06 -8.79 -9.69
C ASP A 79 -8.68 -8.23 -10.97
N LYS A 80 -10.02 -8.25 -11.05
CA LYS A 80 -10.75 -7.71 -12.19
C LYS A 80 -10.45 -6.22 -12.37
N GLU A 81 -10.60 -5.42 -11.32
CA GLU A 81 -10.38 -3.98 -11.41
C GLU A 81 -8.90 -3.66 -11.73
N LEU A 82 -7.94 -4.34 -11.09
CA LEU A 82 -6.52 -4.13 -11.38
C LEU A 82 -6.17 -4.42 -12.85
N LYS A 83 -6.74 -5.47 -13.46
CA LYS A 83 -6.55 -5.78 -14.89
C LYS A 83 -7.19 -4.76 -15.82
N ASP A 84 -8.31 -4.16 -15.43
CA ASP A 84 -9.01 -3.19 -16.26
C ASP A 84 -8.25 -1.86 -16.37
N TYR A 85 -7.45 -1.50 -15.37
CA TYR A 85 -6.79 -0.19 -15.29
C TYR A 85 -5.25 -0.23 -15.41
N LEU A 86 -4.57 -1.20 -14.78
CA LEU A 86 -3.11 -1.23 -14.79
C LEU A 86 -2.56 -1.49 -16.19
N PHE A 87 -1.41 -0.87 -16.49
CA PHE A 87 -0.69 -1.02 -17.76
C PHE A 87 -1.51 -0.61 -18.99
N THR A 88 -2.42 0.35 -18.83
CA THR A 88 -3.20 0.95 -19.93
C THR A 88 -2.79 2.39 -20.18
N GLU A 89 -2.99 2.89 -21.40
CA GLU A 89 -2.75 4.30 -21.79
C GLU A 89 -4.04 5.12 -21.91
N LYS A 90 -5.21 4.48 -21.70
CA LYS A 90 -6.51 5.16 -21.76
C LYS A 90 -6.65 6.14 -20.59
N PRO A 91 -7.45 7.22 -20.73
CA PRO A 91 -7.85 8.02 -19.58
C PRO A 91 -8.43 7.14 -18.47
N ILE A 92 -7.90 7.27 -17.25
CA ILE A 92 -8.28 6.39 -16.13
C ILE A 92 -9.75 6.59 -15.74
N ALA A 93 -10.21 7.84 -15.67
CA ALA A 93 -11.60 8.18 -15.37
C ALA A 93 -12.33 8.70 -16.62
N HIS A 94 -13.62 8.37 -16.71
CA HIS A 94 -14.53 9.01 -17.67
C HIS A 94 -14.80 10.46 -17.24
N LYS A 95 -14.88 11.37 -18.23
CA LYS A 95 -15.34 12.75 -18.00
C LYS A 95 -16.85 12.83 -17.96
#